data_AF-A0A1B7KYZ1-F1
#
_entry.id   AF-A0A1B7KYZ1-F1
#
_cell.length_a   1.000
_cell.length_b   1.000
_cell.length_c   1.000
_cell.angle_alpha   90.00
_cell.angle_beta   90.00
_cell.angle_gamma   90.00
#
_symmetry.space_group_name_H-M   'P 1'
#
loop_
_entity.id
_entity.type
_entity.pdbx_description
1 polymer ?
#
loop_
_entity_poly.entity_id
_entity_poly.type
_entity_poly.pdbx_seq_one_letter_code
_entity_poly.pdbx_strand_id
1 'polypeptide(L)'
;MVLKIAKVLGVVISKIVLFLAIFTIAARLIDASTFISYDKSAHFGEWLHGYRAPENYDDLWFVVNAGLSMISAVVSYNIVMWVIRKVRQ
;
A
#
# COMPACT_ATOMS: atom_id res chain seq x y z
N MET A 1 -12.38 29.66 18.49
CA MET A 1 -11.43 28.52 18.64
C MET A 1 -11.91 27.27 17.90
N VAL A 2 -13.17 26.84 18.10
CA VAL A 2 -13.78 25.63 17.50
C VAL A 2 -13.69 25.57 15.96
N LEU A 3 -13.99 26.66 15.25
CA LEU A 3 -13.97 26.70 13.78
C LEU A 3 -12.57 26.42 13.17
N LYS A 4 -11.49 26.87 13.85
CA LYS A 4 -10.11 26.62 13.39
C LYS A 4 -9.74 25.13 13.52
N ILE A 5 -10.17 24.50 14.62
CA ILE A 5 -9.92 23.07 14.89
C ILE A 5 -10.64 22.22 13.84
N ALA A 6 -11.92 22.49 13.57
CA ALA A 6 -12.70 21.76 12.57
C ALA A 6 -12.05 21.83 11.18
N LYS A 7 -11.55 22.99 10.77
CA LYS A 7 -10.87 23.17 9.49
C LYS A 7 -9.57 22.36 9.39
N VAL A 8 -8.76 22.34 10.45
CA VAL A 8 -7.53 21.55 10.49
C VAL A 8 -7.84 20.06 10.40
N LEU A 9 -8.84 19.59 11.16
CA LEU A 9 -9.29 18.20 11.12
C LEU A 9 -9.76 17.81 9.72
N GLY A 10 -10.56 18.65 9.06
CA GLY A 10 -10.99 18.40 7.68
C GLY A 10 -9.82 18.19 6.72
N VAL A 11 -8.78 19.03 6.79
CA VAL A 11 -7.58 18.90 5.95
C VAL A 11 -6.80 17.63 6.25
N VAL A 12 -6.67 17.25 7.53
CA VAL A 12 -5.99 16.01 7.92
C VAL A 12 -6.76 14.79 7.40
N ILE A 13 -8.08 14.77 7.57
CA ILE A 13 -8.94 13.68 7.09
C ILE A 13 -8.85 13.55 5.57
N SER A 14 -8.95 14.64 4.82
CA SER A 14 -8.82 14.60 3.36
C SER A 14 -7.49 14.02 2.89
N LYS A 15 -6.39 14.32 3.59
CA LYS A 15 -5.07 13.75 3.27
C LYS A 15 -5.02 12.23 3.54
N ILE A 16 -5.59 11.79 4.66
CA ILE A 16 -5.68 10.36 4.99
C ILE A 16 -6.52 9.63 3.95
N VAL A 17 -7.70 10.17 3.62
CA VAL A 17 -8.59 9.59 2.60
C VAL A 17 -7.89 9.51 1.25
N LEU A 18 -7.18 10.55 0.83
CA LEU A 18 -6.41 10.54 -0.40
C LEU A 18 -5.33 9.45 -0.40
N PHE A 19 -4.56 9.35 0.69
CA PHE A 19 -3.53 8.32 0.83
C PHE A 19 -4.14 6.91 0.75
N LEU A 20 -5.24 6.67 1.48
CA LEU A 20 -5.94 5.38 1.45
C LEU A 20 -6.49 5.06 0.06
N ALA A 21 -7.06 6.03 -0.65
CA ALA A 21 -7.54 5.83 -2.01
C ALA A 21 -6.42 5.39 -2.96
N ILE A 22 -5.26 6.06 -2.89
CA ILE A 22 -4.08 5.70 -3.69
C ILE A 22 -3.60 4.29 -3.30
N PHE A 23 -3.53 3.98 -2.01
CA PHE A 23 -3.13 2.64 -1.53
C PHE A 23 -4.07 1.55 -2.03
N THR A 24 -5.38 1.75 -1.95
CA THR A 24 -6.37 0.78 -2.45
C THR A 24 -6.27 0.60 -3.97
N ILE A 25 -6.00 1.67 -4.72
CA ILE A 25 -5.77 1.56 -6.17
C ILE A 25 -4.51 0.74 -6.43
N ALA A 26 -3.40 1.03 -5.76
CA ALA A 26 -2.16 0.27 -5.91
C ALA A 26 -2.34 -1.21 -5.56
N ALA A 27 -3.04 -1.51 -4.46
CA ALA A 27 -3.35 -2.87 -4.03
C ALA A 27 -4.23 -3.66 -5.00
N ARG A 28 -5.02 -2.98 -5.84
CA ARG A 28 -5.80 -3.63 -6.92
C ARG A 28 -5.01 -3.84 -8.19
N LEU A 29 -3.97 -3.04 -8.43
CA LEU A 29 -3.16 -3.10 -9.65
C LEU A 29 -1.96 -4.04 -9.51
N ILE A 30 -1.49 -4.26 -8.29
CA ILE A 30 -0.33 -5.09 -8.01
C ILE A 30 -0.80 -6.52 -7.77
N ASP A 31 -0.30 -7.44 -8.60
CA ASP A 31 -0.50 -8.87 -8.47
C ASP A 31 0.85 -9.61 -8.54
N ALA A 32 1.39 -9.95 -7.37
CA ALA A 32 2.64 -10.67 -7.23
C ALA A 32 2.62 -12.07 -7.83
N SER A 33 1.46 -12.70 -7.99
CA SER A 33 1.36 -14.04 -8.60
C SER A 33 1.80 -14.03 -10.07
N THR A 34 1.72 -12.87 -10.74
CA THR A 34 2.12 -12.71 -12.13
C THR A 34 3.64 -12.73 -12.35
N PHE A 35 4.44 -12.45 -11.31
CA PHE A 35 5.91 -12.36 -11.42
C PHE A 35 6.68 -13.17 -10.36
N ILE A 36 6.01 -13.69 -9.33
CA ILE A 36 6.57 -14.64 -8.36
C ILE A 36 5.93 -15.99 -8.59
N SER A 37 6.72 -16.96 -9.03
CA SER A 37 6.28 -18.34 -9.20
C SER A 37 5.83 -18.97 -7.87
N TYR A 38 4.86 -19.88 -7.96
CA TYR A 38 4.38 -20.68 -6.83
C TYR A 38 5.50 -21.39 -6.05
N ASP A 39 6.50 -21.95 -6.74
CA ASP A 39 7.62 -22.65 -6.10
C ASP A 39 8.42 -21.76 -5.14
N LYS A 40 8.72 -20.53 -5.55
CA LYS A 40 9.35 -19.52 -4.68
C LYS A 40 8.48 -19.16 -3.47
N SER A 41 7.17 -19.07 -3.69
CA SER A 41 6.19 -18.82 -2.63
C SER A 41 6.16 -19.96 -1.62
N ALA A 42 6.18 -21.21 -2.10
CA ALA A 42 6.22 -22.40 -1.27
C ALA A 42 7.51 -22.52 -0.46
N HIS A 43 8.66 -22.23 -1.07
CA HIS A 43 9.95 -22.17 -0.37
C HIS A 43 9.98 -21.08 0.70
N PHE A 44 9.36 -19.92 0.44
CA PHE A 44 9.23 -18.87 1.45
C PHE A 44 8.35 -19.31 2.63
N GLY A 45 7.20 -19.91 2.35
CA GLY A 45 6.31 -20.43 3.40
C GLY A 45 6.99 -21.51 4.25
N GLU A 46 7.75 -22.42 3.64
CA GLU A 46 8.55 -23.42 4.35
C GLU A 46 9.63 -22.78 5.22
N TRP A 47 10.33 -21.77 4.72
CA TRP A 47 11.33 -21.04 5.50
C TRP A 47 10.71 -20.29 6.68
N LEU A 48 9.53 -19.69 6.49
CA LEU A 48 8.87 -18.87 7.50
C LEU A 48 8.24 -19.70 8.62
N HIS A 49 7.57 -20.81 8.25
CA HIS A 49 6.78 -21.61 9.20
C HIS A 49 7.46 -22.93 9.60
N GLY A 50 8.54 -23.32 8.92
CA GLY A 50 9.27 -24.57 9.16
C GLY A 50 8.62 -25.81 8.53
N TYR A 51 7.53 -25.66 7.78
CA TYR A 51 6.85 -26.75 7.07
C TYR A 51 6.12 -26.24 5.81
N ARG A 52 5.92 -27.13 4.85
CA ARG A 52 5.11 -26.85 3.64
C ARG A 52 3.65 -27.16 3.91
N ALA A 53 2.81 -26.13 3.91
CA ALA A 53 1.36 -26.26 3.88
C ALA A 53 0.74 -25.32 2.84
N PRO A 54 -0.37 -25.73 2.19
CA PRO A 54 -1.08 -24.90 1.21
C PRO A 54 -1.45 -23.51 1.69
N GLU A 55 -1.84 -23.35 2.96
CA GLU A 55 -2.17 -22.04 3.54
C GLU A 55 -1.00 -21.03 3.52
N ASN A 56 0.24 -21.52 3.54
CA ASN A 56 1.44 -20.68 3.65
C ASN A 56 1.97 -20.22 2.29
N TYR A 57 1.41 -20.74 1.19
CA TYR A 57 1.89 -20.44 -0.17
C TYR A 57 1.49 -19.05 -0.63
N ASP A 58 0.49 -18.44 -0.04
CA ASP A 58 0.07 -17.08 -0.42
C ASP A 58 0.82 -15.99 0.36
N ASP A 59 1.58 -16.35 1.41
CA ASP A 59 2.21 -15.40 2.31
C ASP A 59 3.22 -14.49 1.60
N LEU A 60 4.05 -15.04 0.72
CA LEU A 60 5.02 -14.25 -0.04
C LEU A 60 4.31 -13.27 -0.96
N TRP A 61 3.29 -13.74 -1.69
CA TRP A 61 2.49 -12.89 -2.57
C TRP A 61 1.78 -11.80 -1.79
N PHE A 62 1.21 -12.11 -0.63
CA PHE A 62 0.57 -11.14 0.25
C PHE A 62 1.55 -10.06 0.71
N VAL A 63 2.71 -10.46 1.26
CA VAL A 63 3.72 -9.52 1.76
C VAL A 63 4.23 -8.62 0.63
N VAL A 64 4.48 -9.18 -0.55
CA VAL A 64 4.95 -8.41 -1.70
C VAL A 64 3.87 -7.46 -2.22
N ASN A 65 2.62 -7.92 -2.35
CA ASN A 65 1.49 -7.07 -2.74
C ASN A 65 1.30 -5.92 -1.77
N ALA A 66 1.25 -6.20 -0.47
CA ALA A 66 1.09 -5.17 0.57
C ALA A 66 2.27 -4.19 0.57
N GLY A 67 3.51 -4.71 0.49
CA GLY A 67 4.73 -3.91 0.48
C GLY A 67 4.81 -2.98 -0.74
N LEU A 68 4.64 -3.51 -1.94
CA LEU A 68 4.66 -2.72 -3.18
C LEU A 68 3.52 -1.69 -3.22
N SER A 69 2.34 -2.04 -2.71
CA SER A 69 1.20 -1.12 -2.61
C SER A 69 1.49 0.05 -1.67
N MET A 70 2.12 -0.24 -0.52
CA MET A 70 2.53 0.79 0.44
C MET A 70 3.59 1.72 -0.17
N ILE A 71 4.62 1.17 -0.81
CA ILE A 71 5.68 1.95 -1.47
C ILE A 71 5.07 2.84 -2.57
N SER A 72 4.24 2.25 -3.42
CA SER A 72 3.56 2.97 -4.51
C SER A 72 2.67 4.09 -3.98
N ALA A 73 1.94 3.85 -2.88
CA ALA A 73 1.10 4.84 -2.24
C ALA A 73 1.91 6.01 -1.67
N VAL A 74 3.01 5.73 -0.97
CA VAL A 74 3.90 6.76 -0.42
C VAL A 74 4.47 7.63 -1.54
N VAL A 75 5.02 7.02 -2.59
CA VAL A 75 5.62 7.77 -3.72
C VAL A 75 4.56 8.61 -4.42
N SER A 76 3.43 8.00 -4.80
CA SER A 76 2.36 8.68 -5.53
C SER A 76 1.72 9.80 -4.72
N TYR A 77 1.47 9.58 -3.43
CA TYR A 77 0.94 10.61 -2.54
C TYR A 77 1.88 11.82 -2.45
N ASN A 78 3.19 11.59 -2.32
CA ASN A 78 4.17 12.68 -2.30
C ASN A 78 4.19 13.46 -3.62
N ILE A 79 4.11 12.78 -4.77
CA ILE A 79 4.00 13.42 -6.08
C ILE A 79 2.73 14.27 -6.17
N VAL A 80 1.58 13.73 -5.81
CA VAL A 80 0.29 14.45 -5.82
C VAL A 80 0.35 15.68 -4.93
N MET A 81 0.86 15.55 -3.70
CA MET A 81 1.00 16.67 -2.78
C MET A 81 2.00 17.72 -3.28
N TRP A 82 3.06 17.31 -3.96
CA TRP A 82 4.01 18.22 -4.59
C TRP A 82 3.36 19.02 -5.72
N VAL A 83 2.58 18.38 -6.60
CA VAL A 83 1.81 19.04 -7.66
C VAL A 83 0.80 20.02 -7.07
N ILE A 84 0.04 19.61 -6.05
CA ILE A 84 -0.94 20.50 -5.39
C ILE A 84 -0.28 21.76 -4.81
N ARG A 85 0.91 21.61 -4.21
CA ARG A 85 1.67 22.76 -3.69
C ARG A 85 2.14 23.69 -4.81
N LYS A 86 2.62 23.12 -5.91
CA LYS A 86 3.05 23.86 -7.12
C LYS A 86 1.90 24.66 -7.74
N VAL A 87 0.69 24.12 -7.79
CA VAL A 87 -0.49 24.79 -8.37
C VAL A 87 -1.06 25.87 -7.44
N ARG A 88 -0.84 25.76 -6.13
CA ARG A 88 -1.31 26.74 -5.13
C ARG A 88 -0.38 27.96 -5.02
N GLN A 89 0.87 27.83 -5.42
CA GLN A 89 1.84 28.93 -5.49
C GLN A 89 1.63 29.75 -6.76
#